data_AF-A0A1S3MXI0-F1
#
_entry.id   AF-A0A1S3MXI0-F1
#
_cell.length_a   1.000
_cell.length_b   1.000
_cell.length_c   1.000
_cell.angle_alpha   90.00
_cell.angle_beta   90.00
_cell.angle_gamma   90.00
#
_symmetry.space_group_name_H-M   'P 1'
#
loop_
_entity.id
_entity.type
_entity.pdbx_description
1 polymer ?
#
loop_
_entity_poly.entity_id
_entity_poly.type
_entity_poly.pdbx_seq_one_letter_code
_entity_poly.pdbx_strand_id
1 'polypeptide(L)'
;MFRFFRKVMDSVCWLLKAHGHLATQVLQSDHYERMLMSEEERVGTVCVSLWHQLLTANSELVAGLGKGPLSVILDDVMAHTSNPAVGGAAIRTLLLVARQQESALQLIIHRFKGLEGMIGREWRGRGFDEEVDQLIKLLHREVPKPADHTETWPEECVRAVCVIQAAWRSYQTRRRVKSLPRAVRSLQRSFRERRQRRVQQAQAECWEEELRLQLCVRRQRARREFHQKQLQLLQLLSPGQVQQYLGEVERQAVIRIQRVWRGHRERRHFQQRRNTHTQHRAAVVLQRAVLRFLKRRRAEKAPPSLSPWIGPRGLTDSRRAELKREVEEHIALHPSSVVSLEGSRELHAQTQALLLQHLQGRDAELREHTHTHALLAQINTDLELLLNAPSLSVATATDCDVFRSRSAPVAARARQSHNALLQAGRLPWWKMLGDGDINCPESESAHTDSLYLGGS
;
A
#
# COMPACT_ATOMS: atom_id res chain seq x y z
N MET A 1 9.83 5.15 20.65
CA MET A 1 9.69 4.18 19.55
C MET A 1 10.96 3.34 19.35
N PHE A 2 12.14 3.94 19.15
CA PHE A 2 13.40 3.20 18.94
C PHE A 2 13.80 2.23 20.10
N ARG A 3 13.53 2.58 21.37
CA ARG A 3 13.76 1.66 22.51
C ARG A 3 12.97 0.36 22.41
N PHE A 4 11.73 0.42 21.92
CA PHE A 4 10.90 -0.77 21.70
C PHE A 4 11.40 -1.58 20.51
N PHE A 5 11.79 -0.91 19.42
CA PHE A 5 12.42 -1.55 18.27
C PHE A 5 13.67 -2.34 18.67
N ARG A 6 14.59 -1.71 19.43
CA ARG A 6 15.79 -2.39 19.94
C ARG A 6 15.45 -3.60 20.80
N LYS A 7 14.50 -3.47 21.73
CA LYS A 7 14.04 -4.58 22.58
C LYS A 7 13.46 -5.75 21.77
N VAL A 8 12.69 -5.45 20.74
CA VAL A 8 12.14 -6.46 19.81
C VAL A 8 13.28 -7.13 19.05
N MET A 9 14.21 -6.35 18.48
CA MET A 9 15.35 -6.89 17.74
C MET A 9 16.29 -7.74 18.60
N ASP A 10 16.52 -7.35 19.85
CA ASP A 10 17.29 -8.13 20.82
C ASP A 10 16.58 -9.46 21.14
N SER A 11 15.26 -9.44 21.30
CA SER A 11 14.46 -10.66 21.52
C SER A 11 14.45 -11.60 20.30
N VAL A 12 14.39 -11.04 19.10
CA VAL A 12 14.49 -11.78 17.84
C VAL A 12 15.90 -12.38 17.71
N CYS A 13 16.94 -11.61 18.02
CA CYS A 13 18.31 -12.12 18.00
C CYS A 13 18.48 -13.29 18.99
N TRP A 14 17.92 -13.20 20.19
CA TRP A 14 17.97 -14.26 21.18
C TRP A 14 17.27 -15.54 20.71
N LEU A 15 16.08 -15.40 20.11
CA LEU A 15 15.35 -16.52 19.52
C LEU A 15 16.15 -17.18 18.37
N LEU A 16 16.71 -16.37 17.47
CA LEU A 16 17.45 -16.86 16.31
C LEU A 16 18.78 -17.51 16.69
N LYS A 17 19.40 -17.09 17.80
CA LYS A 17 20.56 -17.77 18.38
C LYS A 17 20.23 -19.19 18.85
N ALA A 18 19.06 -19.37 19.49
CA ALA A 18 18.60 -20.69 19.94
C ALA A 18 18.13 -21.57 18.78
N HIS A 19 17.62 -20.96 17.70
CA HIS A 19 17.03 -21.65 16.55
C HIS A 19 17.66 -21.20 15.23
N GLY A 20 18.90 -21.62 14.98
CA GLY A 20 19.68 -21.21 13.81
C GLY A 20 19.05 -21.53 12.44
N HIS A 21 18.17 -22.52 12.36
CA HIS A 21 17.44 -22.86 11.12
C HIS A 21 16.40 -21.80 10.71
N LEU A 22 15.88 -21.01 11.67
CA LEU A 22 14.97 -19.90 11.39
C LEU A 22 15.71 -18.65 10.91
N ALA A 23 17.00 -18.54 11.24
CA ALA A 23 17.78 -17.36 10.91
C ALA A 23 17.88 -17.16 9.39
N THR A 24 18.08 -18.22 8.62
CA THR A 24 18.11 -18.13 7.15
C THR A 24 16.78 -17.64 6.57
N GLN A 25 15.64 -18.08 7.14
CA GLN A 25 14.30 -17.66 6.69
C GLN A 25 13.98 -16.21 7.04
N VAL A 26 14.36 -15.75 8.24
CA VAL A 26 14.14 -14.35 8.67
C VAL A 26 14.98 -13.40 7.82
N LEU A 27 16.23 -13.76 7.56
CA LEU A 27 17.16 -12.94 6.78
C LEU A 27 16.83 -12.91 5.28
N GLN A 28 16.05 -13.86 4.79
CA GLN A 28 15.51 -13.90 3.42
C GLN A 28 14.11 -13.27 3.30
N SER A 29 13.53 -12.80 4.40
CA SER A 29 12.17 -12.25 4.37
C SER A 29 12.12 -10.83 3.78
N ASP A 30 11.09 -10.54 2.98
CA ASP A 30 10.83 -9.19 2.46
C ASP A 30 10.70 -8.13 3.56
N HIS A 31 10.28 -8.54 4.77
CA HIS A 31 10.14 -7.64 5.90
C HIS A 31 11.49 -7.19 6.45
N TYR A 32 12.46 -8.10 6.48
CA TYR A 32 13.82 -7.79 6.88
C TYR A 32 14.52 -6.92 5.82
N GLU A 33 14.32 -7.22 4.53
CA GLU A 33 14.84 -6.40 3.43
C GLU A 33 14.30 -4.95 3.50
N ARG A 34 12.99 -4.77 3.73
CA ARG A 34 12.41 -3.42 3.92
C ARG A 34 13.00 -2.67 5.12
N MET A 35 13.45 -3.37 6.15
CA MET A 35 14.10 -2.77 7.32
C MET A 35 15.52 -2.33 7.01
N LEU A 36 16.26 -3.10 6.20
CA LEU A 36 17.60 -2.70 5.70
C LEU A 36 17.53 -1.48 4.76
N MET A 37 16.41 -1.27 4.06
CA MET A 37 16.20 -0.10 3.21
C MET A 37 15.84 1.19 3.98
N SER A 38 15.84 1.15 5.32
CA SER A 38 15.58 2.33 6.15
C SER A 38 16.79 3.27 6.17
N GLU A 39 16.56 4.56 5.91
CA GLU A 39 17.63 5.58 5.95
C GLU A 39 18.05 5.97 7.38
N GLU A 40 17.39 5.43 8.41
CA GLU A 40 17.70 5.74 9.81
C GLU A 40 18.96 4.98 10.27
N GLU A 41 20.06 5.71 10.47
CA GLU A 41 21.37 5.20 10.92
C GLU A 41 21.28 4.29 12.16
N ARG A 42 20.36 4.57 13.08
CA ARG A 42 20.16 3.79 14.31
C ARG A 42 19.63 2.39 14.02
N VAL A 43 18.76 2.22 13.01
CA VAL A 43 18.23 0.92 12.59
C VAL A 43 19.35 0.07 12.01
N GLY A 44 20.19 0.70 11.19
CA GLY A 44 21.43 0.16 10.68
C GLY A 44 22.37 -0.42 11.74
N THR A 45 22.63 0.35 12.81
CA THR A 45 23.50 -0.10 13.92
C THR A 45 22.98 -1.37 14.59
N VAL A 46 21.65 -1.48 14.75
CA VAL A 46 20.99 -2.66 15.33
C VAL A 46 21.12 -3.84 14.37
N CYS A 47 20.96 -3.62 13.07
CA CYS A 47 21.13 -4.67 12.06
C CYS A 47 22.55 -5.24 12.03
N VAL A 48 23.59 -4.40 11.98
CA VAL A 48 25.00 -4.83 12.03
C VAL A 48 25.31 -5.58 13.33
N SER A 49 24.78 -5.11 14.46
CA SER A 49 24.95 -5.80 15.75
C SER A 49 24.27 -7.17 15.79
N LEU A 50 23.09 -7.30 15.17
CA LEU A 50 22.36 -8.55 15.04
C LEU A 50 23.14 -9.52 14.15
N TRP A 51 23.69 -9.05 13.03
CA TRP A 51 24.55 -9.86 12.16
C TRP A 51 25.76 -10.40 12.89
N HIS A 52 26.47 -9.54 13.61
CA HIS A 52 27.62 -9.95 14.41
C HIS A 52 27.25 -11.06 15.39
N GLN A 53 26.14 -10.86 16.10
CA GLN A 53 25.66 -11.79 17.10
C GLN A 53 25.16 -13.13 16.53
N LEU A 54 24.51 -13.14 15.37
CA LEU A 54 24.03 -14.36 14.71
C LEU A 54 25.16 -15.16 14.07
N LEU A 55 26.08 -14.49 13.37
CA LEU A 55 27.24 -15.11 12.75
C LEU A 55 28.22 -15.67 13.79
N THR A 56 28.30 -15.05 14.97
CA THR A 56 29.09 -15.59 16.09
C THR A 56 28.44 -16.83 16.70
N ALA A 57 27.11 -16.89 16.75
CA ALA A 57 26.38 -18.01 17.34
C ALA A 57 26.21 -19.22 16.40
N ASN A 58 26.18 -18.99 15.08
CA ASN A 58 25.98 -20.04 14.09
C ASN A 58 26.94 -19.86 12.90
N SER A 59 28.00 -20.66 12.87
CA SER A 59 28.99 -20.65 11.79
C SER A 59 28.50 -21.23 10.46
N GLU A 60 27.41 -22.02 10.47
CA GLU A 60 26.83 -22.61 9.26
C GLU A 60 25.84 -21.67 8.56
N LEU A 61 25.50 -20.55 9.20
CA LEU A 61 24.52 -19.57 8.71
C LEU A 61 24.95 -18.96 7.37
N VAL A 62 26.24 -18.67 7.20
CA VAL A 62 26.79 -18.13 5.95
C VAL A 62 26.65 -19.14 4.80
N ALA A 63 26.87 -20.42 5.07
CA ALA A 63 26.75 -21.49 4.07
C ALA A 63 25.28 -21.72 3.65
N GLY A 64 24.33 -21.53 4.58
CA GLY A 64 22.89 -21.60 4.30
C GLY A 64 22.33 -20.38 3.55
N LEU A 65 23.03 -19.24 3.57
CA LEU A 65 22.67 -18.05 2.82
C LEU A 65 23.17 -18.15 1.38
N GLY A 66 22.26 -18.11 0.42
CA GLY A 66 22.63 -18.02 -1.00
C GLY A 66 23.42 -16.74 -1.33
N LYS A 67 24.08 -16.72 -2.49
CA LYS A 67 24.90 -15.57 -2.95
C LYS A 67 24.13 -14.24 -3.01
N GLY A 68 22.83 -14.28 -3.29
CA GLY A 68 21.95 -13.10 -3.37
C GLY A 68 21.75 -12.39 -2.04
N PRO A 69 21.11 -13.04 -1.04
CA PRO A 69 20.93 -12.46 0.30
C PRO A 69 22.24 -12.02 0.93
N LEU A 70 23.29 -12.85 0.82
CA LEU A 70 24.62 -12.53 1.33
C LEU A 70 25.21 -11.24 0.72
N SER A 71 24.96 -10.97 -0.57
CA SER A 71 25.42 -9.72 -1.19
C SER A 71 24.73 -8.47 -0.66
N VAL A 72 23.42 -8.54 -0.38
CA VAL A 72 22.64 -7.42 0.20
C VAL A 72 23.13 -7.09 1.59
N ILE A 73 23.42 -8.12 2.38
CA ILE A 73 23.93 -7.98 3.75
C ILE A 73 25.33 -7.36 3.75
N LEU A 74 26.20 -7.81 2.84
CA LEU A 74 27.54 -7.25 2.71
C LEU A 74 27.51 -5.79 2.26
N ASP A 75 26.63 -5.41 1.34
CA ASP A 75 26.48 -4.01 0.93
C ASP A 75 26.05 -3.12 2.09
N ASP A 76 25.11 -3.60 2.91
CA ASP A 76 24.61 -2.83 4.06
C ASP A 76 25.67 -2.70 5.17
N VAL A 77 26.35 -3.81 5.51
CA VAL A 77 27.49 -3.79 6.43
C VAL A 77 28.56 -2.82 5.94
N MET A 78 28.86 -2.81 4.63
CA MET A 78 29.82 -1.89 4.01
C MET A 78 29.34 -0.43 4.06
N ALA A 79 28.07 -0.14 3.82
CA ALA A 79 27.54 1.22 3.96
C ALA A 79 27.73 1.77 5.39
N HIS A 80 27.67 0.88 6.38
CA HIS A 80 27.78 1.21 7.80
C HIS A 80 29.23 1.22 8.31
N THR A 81 30.18 0.80 7.48
CA THR A 81 31.61 1.00 7.72
C THR A 81 32.03 2.46 7.62
N SER A 82 31.15 3.43 7.34
CA SER A 82 31.51 4.86 7.36
C SER A 82 31.37 5.51 8.75
N ASN A 83 30.56 4.94 9.65
CA ASN A 83 30.34 5.49 10.99
C ASN A 83 31.35 4.91 12.02
N PRO A 84 32.15 5.74 12.72
CA PRO A 84 33.13 5.30 13.71
C PRO A 84 32.56 4.43 14.84
N ALA A 85 31.30 4.64 15.24
CA ALA A 85 30.66 3.91 16.33
C ALA A 85 30.26 2.47 15.95
N VAL A 86 30.13 2.18 14.66
CA VAL A 86 29.58 0.90 14.13
C VAL A 86 30.62 0.17 13.27
N GLY A 87 31.60 0.90 12.74
CA GLY A 87 32.65 0.37 11.87
C GLY A 87 33.42 -0.81 12.47
N GLY A 88 33.68 -0.80 13.79
CA GLY A 88 34.31 -1.94 14.47
C GLY A 88 33.47 -3.22 14.46
N ALA A 89 32.15 -3.09 14.67
CA ALA A 89 31.23 -4.23 14.58
C ALA A 89 31.10 -4.71 13.12
N ALA A 90 31.07 -3.79 12.16
CA ALA A 90 31.05 -4.08 10.73
C ALA A 90 32.32 -4.82 10.27
N ILE A 91 33.50 -4.37 10.68
CA ILE A 91 34.78 -5.03 10.36
C ILE A 91 34.87 -6.42 11.00
N ARG A 92 34.41 -6.57 12.24
CA ARG A 92 34.31 -7.89 12.89
C ARG A 92 33.32 -8.81 12.18
N THR A 93 32.19 -8.30 11.68
CA THR A 93 31.26 -9.11 10.87
C THR A 93 31.87 -9.54 9.54
N LEU A 94 32.56 -8.64 8.83
CA LEU A 94 33.24 -8.97 7.58
C LEU A 94 34.34 -10.02 7.81
N LEU A 95 35.09 -9.89 8.90
CA LEU A 95 36.10 -10.86 9.29
C LEU A 95 35.51 -12.24 9.61
N LEU A 96 34.36 -12.29 10.30
CA LEU A 96 33.66 -13.54 10.58
C LEU A 96 33.15 -14.21 9.29
N VAL A 97 32.51 -13.45 8.39
CA VAL A 97 32.04 -13.96 7.10
C VAL A 97 33.20 -14.48 6.24
N ALA A 98 34.30 -13.72 6.19
CA ALA A 98 35.51 -14.09 5.46
C ALA A 98 36.17 -15.38 5.99
N ARG A 99 36.08 -15.63 7.30
CA ARG A 99 36.64 -16.84 7.95
C ARG A 99 35.76 -18.07 7.80
N GLN A 100 34.44 -17.90 7.82
CA GLN A 100 33.50 -19.01 7.84
C GLN A 100 33.35 -19.68 6.46
N GLN A 101 33.49 -18.93 5.37
CA GLN A 101 33.33 -19.50 4.03
C GLN A 101 34.24 -18.85 2.98
N GLU A 102 35.05 -19.68 2.30
CA GLU A 102 35.99 -19.22 1.27
C GLU A 102 35.27 -18.61 0.04
N SER A 103 34.10 -19.12 -0.34
CA SER A 103 33.30 -18.50 -1.41
C SER A 103 32.74 -17.13 -1.02
N ALA A 104 32.50 -16.87 0.27
CA ALA A 104 32.08 -15.55 0.75
C ALA A 104 33.25 -14.56 0.73
N LEU A 105 34.46 -15.02 1.10
CA LEU A 105 35.69 -14.24 0.92
C LEU A 105 35.92 -13.86 -0.55
N GLN A 106 35.75 -14.81 -1.49
CA GLN A 106 35.86 -14.52 -2.93
C GLN A 106 34.83 -13.49 -3.40
N LEU A 107 33.59 -13.54 -2.88
CA LEU A 107 32.55 -12.55 -3.18
C LEU A 107 32.92 -11.16 -2.67
N ILE A 108 33.47 -11.05 -1.45
CA ILE A 108 33.92 -9.78 -0.87
C ILE A 108 35.04 -9.17 -1.73
N ILE A 109 36.05 -9.97 -2.10
CA ILE A 109 37.19 -9.52 -2.91
C ILE A 109 36.74 -9.05 -4.31
N HIS A 110 35.85 -9.80 -4.97
CA HIS A 110 35.37 -9.44 -6.31
C HIS A 110 34.49 -8.19 -6.32
N ARG A 111 33.65 -8.02 -5.29
CA ARG A 111 32.64 -6.97 -5.23
C ARG A 111 33.19 -5.64 -4.73
N PHE A 112 34.10 -5.68 -3.75
CA PHE A 112 34.68 -4.49 -3.12
C PHE A 112 36.17 -4.37 -3.45
N LYS A 113 36.48 -4.07 -4.72
CA LYS A 113 37.87 -3.84 -5.17
C LYS A 113 38.48 -2.63 -4.46
N GLY A 114 39.65 -2.80 -3.85
CA GLY A 114 40.34 -1.74 -3.10
C GLY A 114 39.89 -1.58 -1.64
N LEU A 115 39.05 -2.50 -1.13
CA LEU A 115 38.61 -2.53 0.26
C LEU A 115 39.77 -2.54 1.25
N GLU A 116 40.84 -3.28 0.96
CA GLU A 116 42.05 -3.35 1.78
C GLU A 116 42.71 -1.98 2.02
N GLY A 117 42.79 -1.16 0.96
CA GLY A 117 43.39 0.18 1.04
C GLY A 117 42.47 1.22 1.66
N MET A 118 41.15 1.02 1.58
CA MET A 118 40.17 1.85 2.28
C MET A 118 40.18 1.56 3.78
N ILE A 119 40.07 0.28 4.16
CA ILE A 119 40.06 -0.13 5.56
C ILE A 119 41.36 0.26 6.26
N GLY A 120 42.51 0.04 5.61
CA GLY A 120 43.82 0.38 6.18
C GLY A 120 44.04 1.89 6.39
N ARG A 121 43.37 2.76 5.61
CA ARG A 121 43.51 4.22 5.74
C ARG A 121 42.52 4.82 6.74
N GLU A 122 41.30 4.30 6.79
CA GLU A 122 40.20 4.92 7.55
C GLU A 122 40.09 4.41 9.00
N TRP A 123 40.59 3.19 9.27
CA TRP A 123 40.29 2.48 10.51
C TRP A 123 41.49 2.20 11.41
N ARG A 124 42.71 2.47 10.94
CA ARG A 124 43.92 2.36 11.77
C ARG A 124 43.92 3.39 12.90
N GLY A 125 44.18 2.95 14.13
CA GLY A 125 44.25 3.76 15.34
C GLY A 125 42.92 3.95 16.07
N ARG A 126 41.88 3.15 15.74
CA ARG A 126 40.53 3.25 16.34
C ARG A 126 40.20 2.15 17.35
N GLY A 127 41.18 1.33 17.75
CA GLY A 127 41.06 0.37 18.86
C GLY A 127 40.64 -1.06 18.47
N PHE A 128 40.69 -1.41 17.18
CA PHE A 128 40.46 -2.77 16.64
C PHE A 128 41.41 -3.05 15.45
N ASP A 129 42.64 -2.58 15.60
CA ASP A 129 43.68 -2.64 14.57
C ASP A 129 44.09 -4.09 14.26
N GLU A 130 43.97 -4.99 15.24
CA GLU A 130 44.23 -6.42 15.04
C GLU A 130 43.21 -7.06 14.10
N GLU A 131 41.92 -6.75 14.26
CA GLU A 131 40.86 -7.25 13.38
C GLU A 131 40.97 -6.66 11.97
N VAL A 132 41.38 -5.40 11.87
CA VAL A 132 41.69 -4.73 10.59
C VAL A 132 42.86 -5.43 9.89
N ASP A 133 43.98 -5.64 10.57
CA ASP A 133 45.15 -6.30 9.98
C ASP A 133 44.86 -7.77 9.63
N GLN A 134 44.03 -8.47 10.43
CA GLN A 134 43.59 -9.84 10.11
C GLN A 134 42.69 -9.88 8.87
N LEU A 135 41.77 -8.92 8.72
CA LEU A 135 40.92 -8.82 7.54
C LEU A 135 41.74 -8.45 6.31
N ILE A 136 42.66 -7.50 6.43
CA ILE A 136 43.59 -7.12 5.37
C ILE A 136 44.44 -8.32 4.94
N LYS A 137 44.96 -9.14 5.87
CA LYS A 137 45.70 -10.37 5.54
C LYS A 137 44.84 -11.40 4.80
N LEU A 138 43.56 -11.52 5.13
CA LEU A 138 42.63 -12.42 4.42
C LEU A 138 42.24 -11.90 3.04
N LEU A 139 42.13 -10.57 2.87
CA LEU A 139 41.87 -9.94 1.57
C LEU A 139 43.09 -10.02 0.63
N HIS A 140 44.30 -9.93 1.18
CA HIS A 140 45.56 -10.14 0.45
C HIS A 140 45.91 -11.61 0.22
N ARG A 141 45.23 -12.56 0.88
CA ARG A 141 45.44 -13.98 0.63
C ARG A 141 45.06 -14.23 -0.82
N GLU A 142 46.06 -14.48 -1.66
CA GLU A 142 45.86 -14.84 -3.06
C GLU A 142 44.84 -15.96 -3.12
N VAL A 143 43.66 -15.63 -3.65
CA VAL A 143 42.69 -16.61 -4.09
C VAL A 143 43.47 -17.54 -5.01
N PRO A 144 43.56 -18.86 -4.73
CA PRO A 144 43.96 -19.81 -5.76
C PRO A 144 42.98 -19.56 -6.87
N LYS A 145 43.46 -18.97 -7.97
CA LYS A 145 42.62 -18.68 -9.12
C LYS A 145 41.88 -19.99 -9.40
N PRO A 146 40.53 -20.02 -9.44
CA PRO A 146 39.85 -21.18 -9.99
C PRO A 146 40.53 -21.42 -11.33
N ALA A 147 41.08 -22.63 -11.49
CA ALA A 147 41.99 -23.03 -12.57
C ALA A 147 41.96 -22.06 -13.74
N ASP A 148 43.09 -21.43 -14.03
CA ASP A 148 43.28 -20.53 -15.17
C ASP A 148 42.80 -21.24 -16.47
N HIS A 149 41.50 -21.17 -16.74
CA HIS A 149 40.96 -20.77 -18.02
C HIS A 149 40.90 -19.25 -18.08
N THR A 150 41.79 -18.56 -17.38
CA THR A 150 42.26 -17.24 -17.77
C THR A 150 43.32 -17.47 -18.84
N GLU A 151 42.87 -18.03 -19.97
CA GLU A 151 43.35 -17.49 -21.24
C GLU A 151 43.14 -15.99 -21.09
N THR A 152 44.23 -15.25 -20.97
CA THR A 152 44.20 -13.82 -21.23
C THR A 152 43.69 -13.76 -22.65
N TRP A 153 42.38 -13.59 -22.81
CA TRP A 153 41.75 -13.56 -24.12
C TRP A 153 42.60 -12.60 -24.93
N PRO A 154 43.20 -13.05 -26.04
CA PRO A 154 44.05 -12.20 -26.86
C PRO A 154 43.34 -10.85 -27.02
N GLU A 155 44.07 -9.74 -27.05
CA GLU A 155 43.42 -8.42 -27.17
C GLU A 155 42.41 -8.37 -28.33
N GLU A 156 42.62 -9.21 -29.35
CA GLU A 156 41.71 -9.51 -30.45
C GLU A 156 40.35 -10.06 -30.02
N CYS A 157 40.29 -10.98 -29.07
CA CYS A 157 39.06 -11.52 -28.49
C CYS A 157 38.30 -10.48 -27.67
N VAL A 158 39.00 -9.65 -26.88
CA VAL A 158 38.36 -8.53 -26.15
C VAL A 158 37.81 -7.51 -27.15
N ARG A 159 38.58 -7.16 -28.20
CA ARG A 159 38.13 -6.30 -29.29
C ARG A 159 36.91 -6.89 -30.00
N ALA A 160 36.91 -8.19 -30.30
CA ALA A 160 35.79 -8.88 -30.93
C ALA A 160 34.52 -8.84 -30.06
N VAL A 161 34.66 -9.10 -28.75
CA VAL A 161 33.54 -8.99 -27.80
C VAL A 161 33.01 -7.56 -27.74
N CYS A 162 33.88 -6.54 -27.70
CA CYS A 162 33.46 -5.14 -27.73
C CYS A 162 32.70 -4.80 -29.02
N VAL A 163 33.14 -5.29 -30.18
CA VAL A 163 32.47 -5.11 -31.47
C VAL A 163 31.09 -5.79 -31.47
N ILE A 164 31.00 -7.04 -31.00
CA ILE A 164 29.74 -7.78 -30.89
C ILE A 164 28.77 -7.05 -29.95
N GLN A 165 29.25 -6.61 -28.80
CA GLN A 165 28.43 -5.89 -27.83
C GLN A 165 27.99 -4.52 -28.36
N ALA A 166 28.86 -3.79 -29.06
CA ALA A 166 28.50 -2.52 -29.71
C ALA A 166 27.47 -2.74 -30.82
N ALA A 167 27.63 -3.79 -31.62
CA ALA A 167 26.65 -4.20 -32.64
C ALA A 167 25.30 -4.55 -32.01
N TRP A 168 25.30 -5.30 -30.91
CA TRP A 168 24.08 -5.65 -30.18
C TRP A 168 23.39 -4.43 -29.55
N ARG A 169 24.13 -3.59 -28.82
CA ARG A 169 23.60 -2.36 -28.21
C ARG A 169 23.02 -1.44 -29.28
N SER A 170 23.72 -1.27 -30.39
CA SER A 170 23.22 -0.44 -31.50
C SER A 170 22.00 -1.06 -32.20
N TYR A 171 21.95 -2.38 -32.38
CA TYR A 171 20.74 -3.08 -32.85
C TYR A 171 19.55 -2.88 -31.92
N GLN A 172 19.75 -3.02 -30.62
CA GLN A 172 18.71 -2.81 -29.60
C GLN A 172 18.18 -1.38 -29.64
N THR A 173 19.05 -0.37 -29.70
CA THR A 173 18.67 1.04 -29.82
C THR A 173 17.92 1.31 -31.13
N ARG A 174 18.42 0.81 -32.27
CA ARG A 174 17.74 0.94 -33.58
C ARG A 174 16.36 0.28 -33.56
N ARG A 175 16.20 -0.87 -32.92
CA ARG A 175 14.90 -1.56 -32.78
C ARG A 175 13.92 -0.72 -31.95
N ARG A 176 14.39 -0.13 -30.84
CA ARG A 176 13.60 0.81 -30.03
C ARG A 176 13.19 2.03 -30.85
N VAL A 177 14.14 2.69 -31.53
CA VAL A 177 13.87 3.86 -32.38
C VAL A 177 12.90 3.53 -33.52
N LYS A 178 13.05 2.37 -34.19
CA LYS A 178 12.11 1.91 -35.22
C LYS A 178 10.69 1.69 -34.68
N SER A 179 10.54 1.32 -33.40
CA SER A 179 9.23 1.14 -32.77
C SER A 179 8.57 2.44 -32.31
N LEU A 180 9.33 3.52 -32.06
CA LEU A 180 8.82 4.81 -31.58
C LEU A 180 7.73 5.42 -32.48
N PRO A 181 7.86 5.49 -33.82
CA PRO A 181 6.81 6.01 -34.69
C PRO A 181 5.48 5.27 -34.57
N ARG A 182 5.48 3.98 -34.20
CA ARG A 182 4.24 3.22 -33.95
C ARG A 182 3.59 3.67 -32.65
N ALA A 183 4.37 3.84 -31.58
CA ALA A 183 3.87 4.34 -30.30
C ALA A 183 3.31 5.77 -30.44
N VAL A 184 4.05 6.66 -31.11
CA VAL A 184 3.62 8.05 -31.37
C VAL A 184 2.33 8.07 -32.20
N ARG A 185 2.22 7.28 -33.27
CA ARG A 185 0.98 7.18 -34.07
C ARG A 185 -0.19 6.66 -33.24
N SER A 186 0.03 5.70 -32.35
CA SER A 186 -1.01 5.18 -31.45
C SER A 186 -1.50 6.27 -30.48
N LEU A 187 -0.58 7.03 -29.89
CA LEU A 187 -0.89 8.14 -29.00
C LEU A 187 -1.66 9.26 -29.74
N GLN A 188 -1.19 9.65 -30.92
CA GLN A 188 -1.84 10.65 -31.76
C GLN A 188 -3.26 10.22 -32.17
N ARG A 189 -3.45 8.94 -32.54
CA ARG A 189 -4.79 8.40 -32.84
C ARG A 189 -5.71 8.46 -31.64
N SER A 190 -5.24 7.98 -30.48
CA SER A 190 -6.02 8.02 -29.24
C SER A 190 -6.40 9.46 -28.84
N PHE A 191 -5.47 10.41 -28.97
CA PHE A 191 -5.73 11.82 -28.70
C PHE A 191 -6.78 12.40 -29.66
N ARG A 192 -6.66 12.12 -30.97
CA ARG A 192 -7.62 12.58 -31.98
C ARG A 192 -9.02 12.00 -31.75
N GLU A 193 -9.11 10.70 -31.48
CA GLU A 193 -10.37 10.04 -31.14
C GLU A 193 -10.99 10.63 -29.86
N ARG A 194 -10.19 10.85 -28.83
CA ARG A 194 -10.66 11.46 -27.57
C ARG A 194 -11.16 12.88 -27.79
N ARG A 195 -10.48 13.66 -28.63
CA ARG A 195 -10.91 15.02 -29.01
C ARG A 195 -12.22 14.97 -29.81
N GLN A 196 -12.33 14.08 -30.78
CA GLN A 196 -13.56 13.90 -31.56
C GLN A 196 -14.75 13.50 -30.67
N ARG A 197 -14.55 12.56 -29.74
CA ARG A 197 -15.60 12.17 -28.77
C ARG A 197 -16.06 13.33 -27.91
N ARG A 198 -15.14 14.15 -27.39
CA ARG A 198 -15.49 15.35 -26.61
C ARG A 198 -16.31 16.34 -27.43
N VAL A 199 -15.93 16.58 -28.69
CA VAL A 199 -16.68 17.46 -29.59
C VAL A 199 -18.07 16.89 -29.89
N GLN A 200 -18.18 15.59 -30.17
CA GLN A 200 -19.47 14.93 -30.40
C GLN A 200 -20.37 14.96 -29.17
N GLN A 201 -19.81 14.77 -27.97
CA GLN A 201 -20.54 14.88 -26.71
C GLN A 201 -21.05 16.29 -26.49
N ALA A 202 -20.20 17.30 -26.62
CA ALA A 202 -20.60 18.70 -26.50
C ALA A 202 -21.69 19.07 -27.53
N GLN A 203 -21.56 18.62 -28.78
CA GLN A 203 -22.60 18.82 -29.79
C GLN A 203 -23.91 18.12 -29.41
N ALA A 204 -23.86 16.87 -28.94
CA ALA A 204 -25.05 16.14 -28.50
C ALA A 204 -25.74 16.86 -27.33
N GLU A 205 -24.98 17.38 -26.37
CA GLU A 205 -25.49 18.20 -25.27
C GLU A 205 -26.19 19.46 -25.78
N CYS A 206 -25.54 20.22 -26.69
CA CYS A 206 -26.17 21.38 -27.32
C CYS A 206 -27.46 21.03 -28.05
N TRP A 207 -27.48 19.95 -28.85
CA TRP A 207 -28.68 19.49 -29.54
C TRP A 207 -29.80 19.08 -28.58
N GLU A 208 -29.46 18.43 -27.47
CA GLU A 208 -30.43 18.10 -26.43
C GLU A 208 -31.01 19.35 -25.77
N GLU A 209 -30.20 20.35 -25.47
CA GLU A 209 -30.63 21.62 -24.88
C GLU A 209 -31.54 22.40 -25.84
N GLU A 210 -31.15 22.51 -27.12
CA GLU A 210 -31.99 23.11 -28.16
C GLU A 210 -33.33 22.41 -28.28
N LEU A 211 -33.33 21.06 -28.29
CA LEU A 211 -34.56 20.28 -28.35
C LEU A 211 -35.44 20.53 -27.11
N ARG A 212 -34.85 20.60 -25.91
CA ARG A 212 -35.57 20.91 -24.66
C ARG A 212 -36.22 22.29 -24.75
N LEU A 213 -35.50 23.30 -25.23
CA LEU A 213 -36.03 24.64 -25.43
C LEU A 213 -37.16 24.66 -26.46
N GLN A 214 -36.98 24.00 -27.60
CA GLN A 214 -38.02 23.88 -28.63
C GLN A 214 -39.28 23.22 -28.09
N LEU A 215 -39.15 22.15 -27.30
CA LEU A 215 -40.27 21.47 -26.66
C LEU A 215 -40.98 22.37 -25.64
N CYS A 216 -40.23 23.13 -24.83
CA CYS A 216 -40.79 24.11 -23.90
C CYS A 216 -41.60 25.19 -24.64
N VAL A 217 -41.04 25.76 -25.70
CA VAL A 217 -41.72 26.77 -26.52
C VAL A 217 -42.98 26.18 -27.18
N ARG A 218 -42.90 24.99 -27.77
CA ARG A 218 -44.06 24.30 -28.35
C ARG A 218 -45.17 24.07 -27.32
N ARG A 219 -44.81 23.62 -26.11
CA ARG A 219 -45.77 23.43 -25.00
C ARG A 219 -46.42 24.75 -24.57
N GLN A 220 -45.64 25.83 -24.46
CA GLN A 220 -46.16 27.15 -24.12
C GLN A 220 -47.11 27.68 -25.19
N ARG A 221 -46.75 27.58 -26.47
CA ARG A 221 -47.62 27.96 -27.60
C ARG A 221 -48.92 27.18 -27.59
N ALA A 222 -48.85 25.85 -27.48
CA ALA A 222 -50.03 25.00 -27.40
C ALA A 222 -50.93 25.34 -26.20
N ARG A 223 -50.36 25.68 -25.03
CA ARG A 223 -51.14 26.17 -23.88
C ARG A 223 -51.82 27.50 -24.17
N ARG A 224 -51.11 28.46 -24.78
CA ARG A 224 -51.69 29.77 -25.15
C ARG A 224 -52.83 29.60 -26.13
N GLU A 225 -52.62 28.83 -27.19
CA GLU A 225 -53.66 28.52 -28.20
C GLU A 225 -54.87 27.84 -27.58
N PHE A 226 -54.66 26.90 -26.64
CA PHE A 226 -55.73 26.25 -25.91
C PHE A 226 -56.56 27.24 -25.08
N HIS A 227 -55.90 28.08 -24.26
CA HIS A 227 -56.60 29.08 -23.45
C HIS A 227 -57.31 30.13 -24.32
N GLN A 228 -56.71 30.54 -25.44
CA GLN A 228 -57.33 31.46 -26.39
C GLN A 228 -58.62 30.88 -26.98
N LYS A 229 -58.59 29.62 -27.45
CA LYS A 229 -59.78 28.91 -27.94
C LYS A 229 -60.85 28.78 -26.86
N GLN A 230 -60.45 28.44 -25.64
CA GLN A 230 -61.37 28.33 -24.51
C GLN A 230 -62.04 29.68 -24.20
N LEU A 231 -61.27 30.77 -24.21
CA LEU A 231 -61.79 32.12 -23.96
C LEU A 231 -62.75 32.58 -25.07
N GLN A 232 -62.42 32.32 -26.33
CA GLN A 232 -63.30 32.59 -27.47
C GLN A 232 -64.63 31.83 -27.36
N LEU A 233 -64.60 30.56 -26.98
CA LEU A 233 -65.81 29.77 -26.78
C LEU A 233 -66.66 30.32 -25.62
N LEU A 234 -66.04 30.68 -24.50
CA LEU A 234 -66.76 31.27 -23.36
C LEU A 234 -67.39 32.62 -23.69
N GLN A 235 -66.79 33.42 -24.58
CA GLN A 235 -67.37 34.68 -25.05
C GLN A 235 -68.63 34.50 -25.93
N LEU A 236 -68.73 33.37 -26.64
CA LEU A 236 -69.87 33.06 -27.52
C LEU A 236 -71.04 32.36 -26.80
N LEU A 237 -70.79 31.75 -25.64
CA LEU A 237 -71.78 30.98 -24.89
C LEU A 237 -72.70 31.87 -24.06
N SER A 238 -73.96 31.46 -23.94
CA SER A 238 -74.90 32.11 -23.02
C SER A 238 -74.57 31.78 -21.55
N PRO A 239 -74.80 32.71 -20.59
CA PRO A 239 -74.47 32.50 -19.17
C PRO A 239 -75.07 31.22 -18.56
N GLY A 240 -76.26 30.80 -18.99
CA GLY A 240 -76.91 29.57 -18.52
C GLY A 240 -76.26 28.26 -19.00
N GLN A 241 -75.48 28.30 -20.08
CA GLN A 241 -74.83 27.13 -20.68
C GLN A 241 -73.37 26.94 -20.25
N VAL A 242 -72.75 27.97 -19.65
CA VAL A 242 -71.34 27.95 -19.22
C VAL A 242 -71.05 26.80 -18.25
N GLN A 243 -71.93 26.58 -17.27
CA GLN A 243 -71.73 25.53 -16.25
C GLN A 243 -71.78 24.12 -16.85
N GLN A 244 -72.65 23.89 -17.82
CA GLN A 244 -72.76 22.59 -18.50
C GLN A 244 -71.49 22.28 -19.31
N TYR A 245 -70.99 23.27 -20.05
CA TYR A 245 -69.75 23.16 -20.81
C TYR A 245 -68.53 22.90 -19.90
N LEU A 246 -68.38 23.64 -18.79
CA LEU A 246 -67.28 23.41 -17.85
C LEU A 246 -67.31 21.99 -17.27
N GLY A 247 -68.50 21.48 -16.92
CA GLY A 247 -68.67 20.10 -16.46
C GLY A 247 -68.35 19.04 -17.52
N GLU A 248 -68.52 19.32 -18.81
CA GLU A 248 -68.06 18.45 -19.90
C GLU A 248 -66.54 18.46 -20.06
N VAL A 249 -65.92 19.64 -19.99
CA VAL A 249 -64.45 19.79 -20.04
C VAL A 249 -63.79 19.04 -18.88
N GLU A 250 -64.35 19.16 -17.67
CA GLU A 250 -63.89 18.41 -16.49
C GLU A 250 -64.02 16.89 -16.70
N ARG A 251 -65.18 16.42 -17.17
CA ARG A 251 -65.38 14.99 -17.48
C ARG A 251 -64.36 14.48 -18.51
N GLN A 252 -64.12 15.23 -19.58
CA GLN A 252 -63.12 14.90 -20.60
C GLN A 252 -61.69 14.92 -20.05
N ALA A 253 -61.36 15.88 -19.18
CA ALA A 253 -60.07 15.95 -18.52
C ALA A 253 -59.84 14.75 -17.61
N VAL A 254 -60.84 14.35 -16.81
CA VAL A 254 -60.80 13.16 -15.96
C VAL A 254 -60.51 11.91 -16.79
N ILE A 255 -61.22 11.70 -17.91
CA ILE A 255 -61.00 10.54 -18.79
C ILE A 255 -59.57 10.53 -19.35
N ARG A 256 -59.05 11.69 -19.77
CA ARG A 256 -57.67 11.82 -20.27
C ARG A 256 -56.64 11.49 -19.20
N ILE A 257 -56.81 12.03 -17.98
CA ILE A 257 -55.93 11.76 -16.84
C ILE A 257 -55.95 10.27 -16.50
N GLN A 258 -57.13 9.67 -16.38
CA GLN A 258 -57.29 8.24 -16.11
C GLN A 258 -56.63 7.38 -17.18
N ARG A 259 -56.79 7.71 -18.47
CA ARG A 259 -56.14 7.01 -19.59
C ARG A 259 -54.61 7.08 -19.48
N VAL A 260 -54.06 8.27 -19.25
CA VAL A 260 -52.61 8.48 -19.10
C VAL A 260 -52.08 7.73 -17.88
N TRP A 261 -52.80 7.75 -16.76
CA TRP A 261 -52.45 7.04 -15.54
C TRP A 261 -52.44 5.53 -15.72
N ARG A 262 -53.49 4.95 -16.33
CA ARG A 262 -53.54 3.52 -16.66
C ARG A 262 -52.33 3.11 -17.53
N GLY A 263 -52.01 3.91 -18.54
CA GLY A 263 -50.84 3.68 -19.37
C GLY A 263 -49.50 3.82 -18.64
N HIS A 264 -49.37 4.80 -17.74
CA HIS A 264 -48.18 4.98 -16.91
C HIS A 264 -47.97 3.79 -15.97
N ARG A 265 -49.03 3.32 -15.32
CA ARG A 265 -49.02 2.15 -14.43
C ARG A 265 -48.53 0.91 -15.18
N GLU A 266 -49.08 0.64 -16.35
CA GLU A 266 -48.69 -0.53 -17.15
C GLU A 266 -47.23 -0.46 -17.61
N ARG A 267 -46.78 0.71 -18.09
CA ARG A 267 -45.37 0.91 -18.47
C ARG A 267 -44.42 0.74 -17.28
N ARG A 268 -44.82 1.18 -16.07
CA ARG A 268 -44.03 1.00 -14.86
C ARG A 268 -43.90 -0.48 -14.50
N HIS A 269 -44.99 -1.24 -14.53
CA HIS A 269 -44.95 -2.70 -14.30
C HIS A 269 -44.12 -3.43 -15.34
N PHE A 270 -44.28 -3.09 -16.62
CA PHE A 270 -43.45 -3.65 -17.69
C PHE A 270 -41.96 -3.34 -17.49
N GLN A 271 -41.62 -2.09 -17.17
CA GLN A 271 -40.23 -1.70 -16.91
C GLN A 271 -39.65 -2.44 -15.70
N GLN A 272 -40.43 -2.62 -14.63
CA GLN A 272 -40.02 -3.45 -13.48
C GLN A 272 -39.74 -4.89 -13.91
N ARG A 273 -40.65 -5.53 -14.66
CA ARG A 273 -40.46 -6.89 -15.19
C ARG A 273 -39.25 -7.00 -16.12
N ARG A 274 -39.02 -5.99 -16.94
CA ARG A 274 -37.84 -5.91 -17.81
C ARG A 274 -36.56 -5.81 -16.98
N ASN A 275 -36.56 -4.95 -15.97
CA ASN A 275 -35.43 -4.76 -15.06
C ASN A 275 -35.11 -6.05 -14.29
N THR A 276 -36.12 -6.73 -13.72
CA THR A 276 -35.92 -8.01 -13.02
C THR A 276 -35.38 -9.08 -13.96
N HIS A 277 -35.88 -9.16 -15.20
CA HIS A 277 -35.34 -10.07 -16.21
C HIS A 277 -33.88 -9.75 -16.56
N THR A 278 -33.52 -8.47 -16.72
CA THR A 278 -32.12 -8.08 -16.97
C THR A 278 -31.21 -8.40 -15.80
N GLN A 279 -31.66 -8.17 -14.56
CA GLN A 279 -30.94 -8.52 -13.33
C GLN A 279 -30.75 -10.04 -13.23
N HIS A 280 -31.78 -10.82 -13.50
CA HIS A 280 -31.69 -12.27 -13.49
C HIS A 280 -30.70 -12.78 -14.55
N ARG A 281 -30.77 -12.26 -15.78
CA ARG A 281 -29.81 -12.61 -16.84
C ARG A 281 -28.37 -12.26 -16.45
N ALA A 282 -28.16 -11.08 -15.84
CA ALA A 282 -26.86 -10.68 -15.34
C ALA A 282 -26.37 -11.61 -14.21
N ALA A 283 -27.25 -11.98 -13.27
CA ALA A 283 -26.96 -12.91 -12.20
C ALA A 283 -26.54 -14.29 -12.76
N VAL A 284 -27.24 -14.82 -13.77
CA VAL A 284 -26.86 -16.09 -14.42
C VAL A 284 -25.50 -15.98 -15.10
N VAL A 285 -25.17 -14.86 -15.75
CA VAL A 285 -23.85 -14.64 -16.35
C VAL A 285 -22.75 -14.64 -15.28
N LEU A 286 -22.98 -13.94 -14.17
CA LEU A 286 -22.05 -13.91 -13.04
C LEU A 286 -21.90 -15.30 -12.41
N GLN A 287 -23.00 -16.00 -12.14
CA GLN A 287 -23.00 -17.37 -11.62
C GLN A 287 -22.19 -18.30 -12.54
N ARG A 288 -22.41 -18.25 -13.86
CA ARG A 288 -21.62 -19.03 -14.83
C ARG A 288 -20.14 -18.64 -14.84
N ALA A 289 -19.82 -17.36 -14.65
CA ALA A 289 -18.43 -16.92 -14.54
C ALA A 289 -17.77 -17.46 -13.27
N VAL A 290 -18.45 -17.37 -12.13
CA VAL A 290 -17.99 -17.91 -10.84
C VAL A 290 -17.84 -19.42 -10.90
N LEU A 291 -18.81 -20.16 -11.45
CA LEU A 291 -18.71 -21.62 -11.62
C LEU A 291 -17.51 -22.00 -12.50
N ARG A 292 -17.26 -21.26 -13.58
CA ARG A 292 -16.06 -21.47 -14.42
C ARG A 292 -14.77 -21.17 -13.67
N PHE A 293 -14.73 -20.08 -12.90
CA PHE A 293 -13.59 -19.75 -12.05
C PHE A 293 -13.33 -20.81 -10.99
N LEU A 294 -14.38 -21.28 -10.30
CA LEU A 294 -14.29 -22.36 -9.32
C LEU A 294 -13.86 -23.68 -9.97
N LYS A 295 -14.35 -23.98 -11.19
CA LYS A 295 -13.89 -25.16 -11.95
C LYS A 295 -12.40 -25.05 -12.31
N ARG A 296 -11.93 -23.87 -12.73
CA ARG A 296 -10.49 -23.61 -12.96
C ARG A 296 -9.68 -23.77 -11.67
N ARG A 297 -10.11 -23.14 -10.58
CA ARG A 297 -9.48 -23.28 -9.26
C ARG A 297 -9.46 -24.72 -8.76
N ARG A 298 -10.54 -25.49 -8.98
CA ARG A 298 -10.59 -26.92 -8.67
C ARG A 298 -9.70 -27.73 -9.59
N ALA A 299 -9.50 -27.36 -10.85
CA ALA A 299 -8.55 -28.03 -11.74
C ALA A 299 -7.09 -27.70 -11.39
N GLU A 300 -6.81 -26.47 -10.94
CA GLU A 300 -5.50 -26.06 -10.40
C GLU A 300 -5.19 -26.72 -9.05
N LYS A 301 -6.21 -26.87 -8.19
CA LYS A 301 -6.10 -27.55 -6.89
C LYS A 301 -6.27 -29.06 -6.98
N ALA A 302 -6.88 -29.56 -8.05
CA ALA A 302 -6.94 -30.99 -8.30
C ALA A 302 -5.49 -31.43 -8.45
N PRO A 303 -5.06 -32.47 -7.71
CA PRO A 303 -3.80 -33.10 -8.01
C PRO A 303 -3.80 -33.43 -9.51
N PRO A 304 -2.69 -33.19 -10.24
CA PRO A 304 -2.63 -33.48 -11.67
C PRO A 304 -3.25 -34.85 -11.88
N SER A 305 -4.30 -34.87 -12.71
CA SER A 305 -5.08 -36.07 -13.05
C SER A 305 -4.16 -37.26 -13.06
N LEU A 306 -4.54 -38.32 -12.34
CA LEU A 306 -3.93 -39.64 -12.28
C LEU A 306 -3.29 -40.08 -13.62
N SER A 307 -2.14 -39.53 -13.99
CA SER A 307 -1.01 -40.35 -14.33
C SER A 307 -0.87 -41.27 -13.13
N PRO A 308 -0.77 -42.60 -13.30
CA PRO A 308 -0.42 -43.45 -12.17
C PRO A 308 0.75 -42.75 -11.49
N TRP A 309 0.54 -42.31 -10.25
CA TRP A 309 1.54 -41.52 -9.54
C TRP A 309 2.75 -42.43 -9.46
N ILE A 310 3.69 -42.25 -10.39
CA ILE A 310 5.02 -42.79 -10.28
C ILE A 310 5.59 -41.88 -9.21
N GLY A 311 5.38 -42.27 -7.96
CA GLY A 311 6.09 -41.68 -6.84
C GLY A 311 7.58 -41.65 -7.14
N PRO A 312 8.38 -40.91 -6.34
CA PRO A 312 9.83 -41.04 -6.44
C PRO A 312 10.18 -42.53 -6.49
N ARG A 313 10.93 -42.95 -7.52
CA ARG A 313 11.23 -44.38 -7.77
C ARG A 313 11.75 -44.98 -6.46
N GLY A 314 11.04 -45.97 -5.92
CA GLY A 314 11.40 -46.64 -4.66
C GLY A 314 10.41 -46.46 -3.50
N LEU A 315 9.37 -45.64 -3.62
CA LEU A 315 8.32 -45.54 -2.60
C LEU A 315 7.19 -46.56 -2.83
N THR A 316 7.51 -47.85 -2.75
CA THR A 316 6.51 -48.94 -2.73
C THR A 316 5.71 -48.92 -1.43
N ASP A 317 4.52 -49.55 -1.41
CA ASP A 317 3.70 -49.58 -0.20
C ASP A 317 4.37 -50.30 0.97
N SER A 318 5.31 -51.22 0.68
CA SER A 318 6.22 -51.81 1.68
C SER A 318 7.16 -50.75 2.30
N ARG A 319 7.82 -49.95 1.47
CA ARG A 319 8.72 -48.87 1.94
C ARG A 319 7.96 -47.80 2.71
N ARG A 320 6.70 -47.56 2.34
CA ARG A 320 5.80 -46.63 3.04
C ARG A 320 5.43 -47.14 4.44
N ALA A 321 5.25 -48.45 4.61
CA ALA A 321 5.00 -49.07 5.91
C ALA A 321 6.27 -49.08 6.79
N GLU A 322 7.44 -49.31 6.19
CA GLU A 322 8.74 -49.20 6.87
C GLU A 322 9.00 -47.77 7.38
N LEU A 323 8.84 -46.75 6.52
CA LEU A 323 9.02 -45.35 6.92
C LEU A 323 8.01 -44.93 7.99
N LYS A 324 6.78 -45.44 7.94
CA LYS A 324 5.80 -45.21 9.01
C LYS A 324 6.25 -45.83 10.33
N ARG A 325 6.77 -47.05 10.30
CA ARG A 325 7.37 -47.68 11.48
C ARG A 325 8.56 -46.89 12.00
N GLU A 326 9.47 -46.44 11.14
CA GLU A 326 10.63 -45.62 11.54
C GLU A 326 10.19 -44.31 12.21
N VAL A 327 9.13 -43.67 11.69
CA VAL A 327 8.57 -42.45 12.31
C VAL A 327 7.87 -42.76 13.63
N GLU A 328 7.08 -43.83 13.71
CA GLU A 328 6.40 -44.24 14.94
C GLU A 328 7.40 -44.65 16.03
N GLU A 329 8.47 -45.37 15.67
CA GLU A 329 9.59 -45.72 16.55
C GLU A 329 10.34 -44.46 17.00
N HIS A 330 10.60 -43.51 16.10
CA HIS A 330 11.22 -42.24 16.46
C HIS A 330 10.34 -41.39 17.40
N ILE A 331 9.03 -41.37 17.18
CA ILE A 331 8.06 -40.67 18.05
C ILE A 331 7.99 -41.36 19.42
N ALA A 332 8.01 -42.69 19.46
CA ALA A 332 8.03 -43.46 20.70
C ALA A 332 9.32 -43.21 21.51
N LEU A 333 10.45 -43.03 20.84
CA LEU A 333 11.74 -42.70 21.45
C LEU A 333 11.83 -41.23 21.88
N HIS A 334 11.05 -40.32 21.26
CA HIS A 334 11.05 -38.88 21.55
C HIS A 334 9.63 -38.37 21.84
N PRO A 335 9.00 -38.80 22.95
CA PRO A 335 7.67 -38.36 23.32
C PRO A 335 7.67 -36.87 23.68
N SER A 336 7.07 -36.05 22.83
CA SER A 336 6.87 -34.62 23.10
C SER A 336 5.73 -34.40 24.10
N SER A 337 5.90 -33.48 25.05
CA SER A 337 4.97 -33.27 26.18
C SER A 337 3.55 -32.83 25.80
N VAL A 338 3.31 -32.43 24.55
CA VAL A 338 2.02 -31.87 24.08
C VAL A 338 1.23 -32.85 23.18
N VAL A 339 1.75 -34.05 22.93
CA VAL A 339 1.12 -35.02 22.01
C VAL A 339 0.31 -36.06 22.78
N SER A 340 -0.43 -35.64 23.81
CA SER A 340 -1.64 -36.38 24.16
C SER A 340 -2.75 -35.91 23.22
N LEU A 341 -3.59 -36.85 22.77
CA LEU A 341 -4.73 -36.52 21.91
C LEU A 341 -5.63 -35.45 22.55
N GLU A 342 -5.74 -35.48 23.87
CA GLU A 342 -6.51 -34.54 24.68
C GLU A 342 -5.87 -33.14 24.71
N GLY A 343 -4.55 -33.05 24.95
CA GLY A 343 -3.83 -31.77 24.93
C GLY A 343 -3.86 -31.09 23.56
N SER A 344 -3.83 -31.87 22.47
CA SER A 344 -3.98 -31.33 21.12
C SER A 344 -5.38 -30.75 20.86
N ARG A 345 -6.43 -31.36 21.43
CA ARG A 345 -7.81 -30.87 21.31
C ARG A 345 -8.03 -29.63 22.15
N GLU A 346 -7.48 -29.58 23.35
CA GLU A 346 -7.55 -28.40 24.22
C GLU A 346 -6.83 -27.21 23.61
N LEU A 347 -5.63 -27.41 23.07
CA LEU A 347 -4.89 -26.36 22.37
C LEU A 347 -5.65 -25.88 21.13
N HIS A 348 -6.29 -26.79 20.39
CA HIS A 348 -7.14 -26.42 19.27
C HIS A 348 -8.35 -25.58 19.71
N ALA A 349 -9.00 -25.94 20.81
CA ALA A 349 -10.11 -25.17 21.36
C ALA A 349 -9.68 -23.77 21.84
N GLN A 350 -8.54 -23.68 22.54
CA GLN A 350 -7.97 -22.42 23.01
C GLN A 350 -7.58 -21.49 21.86
N THR A 351 -6.93 -22.03 20.84
CA THR A 351 -6.56 -21.25 19.64
C THR A 351 -7.77 -20.76 18.86
N GLN A 352 -8.83 -21.58 18.75
CA GLN A 352 -10.09 -21.15 18.16
C GLN A 352 -10.77 -20.04 19.00
N ALA A 353 -10.75 -20.13 20.33
CA ALA A 353 -11.32 -19.11 21.20
C ALA A 353 -10.60 -17.75 21.08
N LEU A 354 -9.26 -17.76 21.06
CA LEU A 354 -8.45 -16.55 20.85
C LEU A 354 -8.70 -15.91 19.48
N LEU A 355 -8.86 -16.73 18.45
CA LEU A 355 -9.17 -16.24 17.11
C LEU A 355 -10.56 -15.58 17.05
N LEU A 356 -11.56 -16.16 17.71
CA LEU A 356 -12.89 -15.56 17.79
C LEU A 356 -12.86 -14.22 18.54
N GLN A 357 -12.13 -14.13 19.64
CA GLN A 357 -11.95 -12.87 20.38
C GLN A 357 -11.30 -11.79 19.50
N HIS A 358 -10.26 -12.14 18.74
CA HIS A 358 -9.61 -11.21 17.83
C HIS A 358 -10.55 -10.75 16.70
N LEU A 359 -11.32 -11.67 16.12
CA LEU A 359 -12.29 -11.34 15.07
C LEU A 359 -13.42 -10.43 15.58
N GLN A 360 -13.84 -10.56 16.84
CA GLN A 360 -14.82 -9.67 17.46
C GLN A 360 -14.28 -8.25 17.69
N GLY A 361 -12.99 -8.11 18.04
CA GLY A 361 -12.34 -6.81 18.22
C GLY A 361 -12.06 -6.05 16.91
N ARG A 362 -11.86 -6.80 15.81
CA ARG A 362 -11.50 -6.24 14.50
C ARG A 362 -12.50 -5.20 13.96
N ASP A 363 -13.79 -5.38 14.19
CA ASP A 363 -14.81 -4.44 13.72
C ASP A 363 -14.73 -3.10 14.47
N ALA A 364 -14.32 -3.10 15.74
CA ALA A 364 -14.09 -1.87 16.51
C ALA A 364 -12.82 -1.16 16.03
N GLU A 365 -11.72 -1.90 15.86
CA GLU A 365 -10.46 -1.38 15.31
C GLU A 365 -10.67 -0.76 13.92
N LEU A 366 -11.44 -1.42 13.05
CA LEU A 366 -11.77 -0.88 11.73
C LEU A 366 -12.56 0.43 11.82
N ARG A 367 -13.52 0.54 12.74
CA ARG A 367 -14.27 1.79 12.94
C ARG A 367 -13.35 2.92 13.41
N GLU A 368 -12.46 2.65 14.36
CA GLU A 368 -11.46 3.61 14.82
C GLU A 368 -10.51 4.03 13.70
N HIS A 369 -10.04 3.08 12.88
CA HIS A 369 -9.23 3.36 11.70
C HIS A 369 -9.97 4.22 10.67
N THR A 370 -11.25 3.94 10.40
CA THR A 370 -12.05 4.78 9.50
C THR A 370 -12.28 6.18 10.06
N HIS A 371 -12.50 6.29 11.37
CA HIS A 371 -12.73 7.58 12.04
C HIS A 371 -11.47 8.43 12.03
N THR A 372 -10.32 7.86 12.38
CA THR A 372 -9.01 8.52 12.32
C THR A 372 -8.68 8.96 10.89
N HIS A 373 -8.91 8.11 9.88
CA HIS A 373 -8.72 8.49 8.49
C HIS A 373 -9.65 9.63 8.04
N ALA A 374 -10.92 9.62 8.46
CA ALA A 374 -11.85 10.70 8.13
C ALA A 374 -11.42 12.03 8.78
N LEU A 375 -10.96 11.99 10.03
CA LEU A 375 -10.41 13.17 10.72
C LEU A 375 -9.16 13.70 10.03
N LEU A 376 -8.22 12.83 9.65
CA LEU A 376 -7.02 13.23 8.91
C LEU A 376 -7.36 13.87 7.57
N ALA A 377 -8.35 13.31 6.84
CA ALA A 377 -8.82 13.89 5.60
C ALA A 377 -9.43 15.29 5.82
N GLN A 378 -10.23 15.47 6.87
CA GLN A 378 -10.80 16.76 7.23
C GLN A 378 -9.71 17.79 7.58
N ILE A 379 -8.72 17.41 8.38
CA ILE A 379 -7.58 18.28 8.73
C ILE A 379 -6.82 18.71 7.48
N ASN A 380 -6.56 17.78 6.55
CA ASN A 380 -5.88 18.10 5.30
C ASN A 380 -6.70 19.09 4.44
N THR A 381 -8.02 18.91 4.34
CA THR A 381 -8.86 19.86 3.61
C THR A 381 -8.89 21.24 4.28
N ASP A 382 -8.90 21.28 5.62
CA ASP A 382 -8.88 22.53 6.37
C ASP A 382 -7.51 23.24 6.21
N LEU A 383 -6.41 22.49 6.20
CA LEU A 383 -5.07 23.03 5.92
C LEU A 383 -4.93 23.57 4.50
N GLU A 384 -5.43 22.87 3.49
CA GLU A 384 -5.44 23.35 2.11
C GLU A 384 -6.26 24.64 1.97
N LEU A 385 -7.38 24.73 2.69
CA LEU A 385 -8.24 25.91 2.72
C LEU A 385 -7.53 27.11 3.38
N LEU A 386 -6.75 26.87 4.44
CA LEU A 386 -5.92 27.90 5.09
C LEU A 386 -4.72 28.32 4.23
N LEU A 387 -4.05 27.39 3.57
CA LEU A 387 -2.91 27.69 2.68
C LEU A 387 -3.33 28.54 1.48
N ASN A 388 -4.57 28.36 1.01
CA ASN A 388 -5.14 29.11 -0.11
C ASN A 388 -5.97 30.33 0.33
N ALA A 389 -5.82 30.78 1.58
CA ALA A 389 -6.59 31.92 2.08
C ALA A 389 -6.20 33.23 1.35
N PRO A 390 -7.19 33.99 0.84
CA PRO A 390 -6.90 35.28 0.22
C PRO A 390 -6.36 36.27 1.25
N SER A 391 -5.45 37.14 0.82
CA SER A 391 -4.96 38.24 1.66
C SER A 391 -6.12 39.13 2.11
N LEU A 392 -6.06 39.65 3.35
CA LEU A 392 -7.12 40.46 3.97
C LEU A 392 -7.57 41.67 3.13
N SER A 393 -6.69 42.21 2.28
CA SER A 393 -6.99 43.32 1.36
C SER A 393 -7.85 42.96 0.15
N VAL A 394 -7.97 41.66 -0.18
CA VAL A 394 -8.63 41.14 -1.39
C VAL A 394 -9.86 40.27 -1.04
N ALA A 395 -10.02 39.92 0.23
CA ALA A 395 -11.08 39.01 0.68
C ALA A 395 -12.48 39.59 0.43
N THR A 396 -13.34 38.78 -0.19
CA THR A 396 -14.75 39.09 -0.42
C THR A 396 -15.66 38.46 0.63
N ALA A 397 -16.90 38.94 0.78
CA ALA A 397 -17.86 38.38 1.75
C ALA A 397 -18.14 36.88 1.52
N THR A 398 -18.06 36.42 0.26
CA THR A 398 -18.19 35.02 -0.11
C THR A 398 -17.01 34.16 0.35
N ASP A 399 -15.80 34.73 0.42
CA ASP A 399 -14.62 34.02 0.92
C ASP A 399 -14.73 33.81 2.43
N CYS A 400 -15.28 34.79 3.17
CA CYS A 400 -15.53 34.68 4.61
C CYS A 400 -16.49 33.52 4.99
N ASP A 401 -17.44 33.19 4.12
CA ASP A 401 -18.37 32.08 4.35
C ASP A 401 -17.69 30.71 4.20
N VAL A 402 -16.57 30.62 3.47
CA VAL A 402 -15.79 29.38 3.28
C VAL A 402 -15.05 28.98 4.56
N PHE A 403 -14.55 29.97 5.33
CA PHE A 403 -13.84 29.74 6.60
C PHE A 403 -14.79 29.58 7.80
N ARG A 404 -16.10 29.65 7.58
CA ARG A 404 -17.09 29.55 8.65
C ARG A 404 -17.53 28.09 8.83
N SER A 405 -17.37 27.58 10.05
CA SER A 405 -17.93 26.28 10.43
C SER A 405 -19.44 26.23 10.16
N ARG A 406 -19.90 25.14 9.52
CA ARG A 406 -21.33 24.83 9.32
C ARG A 406 -22.05 24.49 10.63
N SER A 407 -21.30 24.06 11.64
CA SER A 407 -21.82 23.82 12.99
C SER A 407 -22.00 25.15 13.72
N ALA A 408 -23.26 25.52 13.98
CA ALA A 408 -23.64 26.72 14.71
C ALA A 408 -22.99 26.86 16.10
N PRO A 409 -22.91 25.83 16.97
CA PRO A 409 -22.25 25.96 18.27
C PRO A 409 -20.75 26.20 18.15
N VAL A 410 -20.08 25.55 17.19
CA VAL A 410 -18.64 25.76 16.93
C VAL A 410 -18.39 27.18 16.41
N ALA A 411 -19.22 27.65 15.48
CA ALA A 411 -19.12 29.01 14.95
C ALA A 411 -19.39 30.08 16.02
N ALA A 412 -20.36 29.85 16.92
CA ALA A 412 -20.65 30.75 18.04
C ALA A 412 -19.49 30.79 19.04
N ARG A 413 -18.92 29.64 19.41
CA ARG A 413 -17.75 29.55 20.30
C ARG A 413 -16.52 30.21 19.69
N ALA A 414 -16.26 30.01 18.40
CA ALA A 414 -15.16 30.67 17.69
C ALA A 414 -15.32 32.20 17.64
N ARG A 415 -16.55 32.70 17.47
CA ARG A 415 -16.84 34.15 17.56
C ARG A 415 -16.61 34.69 18.96
N GLN A 416 -17.05 33.97 19.98
CA GLN A 416 -16.84 34.36 21.38
C GLN A 416 -15.35 34.37 21.73
N SER A 417 -14.58 33.36 21.33
CA SER A 417 -13.12 33.33 21.56
C SER A 417 -12.40 34.44 20.82
N HIS A 418 -12.78 34.73 19.57
CA HIS A 418 -12.21 35.85 18.82
C HIS A 418 -12.52 37.21 19.48
N ASN A 419 -13.78 37.42 19.89
CA ASN A 419 -14.16 38.64 20.61
C ASN A 419 -13.42 38.77 21.95
N ALA A 420 -13.23 37.66 22.67
CA ALA A 420 -12.44 37.63 23.90
C ALA A 420 -10.97 38.00 23.63
N LEU A 421 -10.36 37.46 22.57
CA LEU A 421 -9.00 37.83 22.15
C LEU A 421 -8.87 39.32 21.78
N LEU A 422 -9.86 39.89 21.09
CA LEU A 422 -9.88 41.32 20.76
C LEU A 422 -10.05 42.21 22.00
N GLN A 423 -10.84 41.76 22.97
CA GLN A 423 -11.02 42.47 24.25
C GLN A 423 -9.75 42.40 25.09
N ALA A 424 -9.14 41.22 25.15
CA ALA A 424 -7.84 40.94 25.75
C ALA A 424 -6.74 41.87 25.19
N GLY A 425 -6.63 41.99 23.86
CA GLY A 425 -5.63 42.89 23.23
C GLY A 425 -5.82 44.38 23.50
N ARG A 426 -6.97 44.82 24.04
CA ARG A 426 -7.23 46.20 24.48
C ARG A 426 -6.86 46.43 25.94
N LEU A 427 -6.62 45.36 26.70
CA LEU A 427 -6.19 45.46 28.08
C LEU A 427 -4.66 45.63 28.14
N PRO A 428 -4.15 46.32 29.15
CA PRO A 428 -2.70 46.42 29.33
C PRO A 428 -2.07 45.05 29.57
N TRP A 429 -0.85 44.85 29.08
CA TRP A 429 -0.15 43.56 29.03
C TRP A 429 -0.11 42.82 30.39
N TRP A 430 -0.08 43.54 31.51
CA TRP A 430 -0.08 42.93 32.85
C TRP A 430 -1.41 42.27 33.25
N LYS A 431 -2.54 42.69 32.66
CA LYS A 431 -3.84 42.01 32.84
C LYS A 431 -3.97 40.75 31.99
N MET A 432 -3.05 40.52 31.06
CA MET A 432 -3.04 39.32 30.21
C MET A 432 -2.33 38.13 30.83
N LEU A 433 -1.65 38.34 31.96
CA LEU A 433 -0.93 37.31 32.71
C LEU A 433 -1.82 36.54 33.71
N GLY A 434 -3.07 36.98 33.94
CA GLY A 434 -3.91 36.49 35.04
C GLY A 434 -4.86 35.34 34.72
N ASP A 435 -5.20 35.11 33.44
CA ASP A 435 -6.20 34.09 33.04
C ASP A 435 -5.52 32.88 32.38
N GLY A 436 -4.38 32.48 32.95
CA GLY A 436 -3.53 31.39 32.48
C GLY A 436 -3.93 30.00 32.96
N ASP A 437 -5.14 29.78 33.50
CA ASP A 437 -5.69 28.43 33.64
C ASP A 437 -6.38 28.04 32.34
N ILE A 438 -5.56 27.87 31.30
CA ILE A 438 -5.92 27.02 30.18
C ILE A 438 -5.99 25.62 30.78
N ASN A 439 -7.22 25.18 31.01
CA ASN A 439 -7.60 23.80 31.29
C ASN A 439 -7.18 22.94 30.09
N CYS A 440 -5.88 22.66 29.99
CA CYS A 440 -5.30 21.65 29.14
C CYS A 440 -5.61 20.34 29.87
N PRO A 441 -6.36 19.40 29.28
CA PRO A 441 -6.60 18.12 29.94
C PRO A 441 -5.24 17.49 30.24
N GLU A 442 -5.03 17.17 31.52
CA GLU A 442 -3.81 16.61 32.09
C GLU A 442 -3.23 15.55 31.16
N SER A 443 -2.12 15.90 30.49
CA SER A 443 -1.22 14.91 29.92
C SER A 443 -0.18 14.65 30.99
N GLU A 444 -0.26 13.48 31.60
CA GLU A 444 0.71 12.94 32.56
C GLU A 444 2.14 13.18 32.07
N SER A 445 2.82 14.16 32.65
CA SER A 445 4.25 14.41 32.42
C SER A 445 5.03 13.80 33.58
N ALA A 446 5.40 12.53 33.39
CA ALA A 446 6.37 11.86 34.23
C ALA A 446 7.75 12.53 34.08
N HIS A 447 8.24 13.07 35.19
CA HIS A 447 9.63 13.17 35.63
C HIS A 447 10.72 13.41 34.57
N THR A 448 11.26 14.63 34.59
CA THR A 448 12.68 14.86 34.29
C THR A 448 13.31 15.62 35.44
N ASP A 449 13.78 14.86 36.43
CA ASP A 449 14.71 15.34 37.44
C ASP A 449 16.15 15.32 36.88
N SER A 450 16.85 16.39 37.21
CA SER A 450 18.31 16.57 37.17
C SER A 450 18.97 16.65 35.79
N LEU A 451 19.57 17.81 35.53
CA LEU A 451 21.04 17.88 35.48
C LEU A 451 21.49 19.32 35.76
N TYR A 452 22.03 19.45 36.96
CA TYR A 452 22.79 20.57 37.50
C TYR A 452 23.98 20.88 36.57
N LEU A 453 24.09 22.11 36.09
CA LEU A 453 25.32 22.66 35.52
C LEU A 453 25.94 23.56 36.60
N GLY A 454 26.95 23.03 37.29
CA GLY A 454 27.82 23.82 38.14
C GLY A 454 28.74 24.68 37.29
N GLY A 455 28.82 25.97 37.63
CA GLY A 455 29.77 26.92 37.06
C GLY A 455 31.09 26.92 37.82
N SER A 456 32.18 27.04 37.07
CA SER A 456 33.42 27.79 37.35
C SER A 456 34.25 27.78 36.08
#